data_AF-A0A9P5W9F3-F1
#
_entry.id   AF-A0A9P5W9F3-F1
#
_cell.length_a   1.000
_cell.length_b   1.000
_cell.length_c   1.000
_cell.angle_alpha   90.00
_cell.angle_beta   90.00
_cell.angle_gamma   90.00
#
_symmetry.space_group_name_H-M   'P 1'
#
loop_
_entity.id
_entity.type
_entity.pdbx_description
1 polymer ?
#
loop_
_entity_poly.entity_id
_entity_poly.type
_entity_poly.pdbx_seq_one_letter_code
_entity_poly.pdbx_strand_id
1 'polypeptide(L)'
;MFPLTSNGKLDRWALPAPDGNVFARETYEAPQGEAETALAQIWAELLHLERVSRHDNFFALGGHSLLAVQMIERLRRIGYSVSVRALFDTPILYILAQSLQTQHADLTPANLITSDITTITPDLLPLIDLTQLEIDHIVEQVPGGVANIQDIYGLSPLQD
;
A
#
# COMPACT_ATOMS: atom_id res chain seq x y z
N MET A 1 24.18 26.83 16.29
CA MET A 1 22.83 27.20 16.75
C MET A 1 21.96 27.34 15.50
N PHE A 2 21.05 26.38 15.27
CA PHE A 2 20.15 26.36 14.11
C PHE A 2 18.88 27.17 14.39
N PRO A 3 18.30 27.79 13.35
CA PRO A 3 16.86 28.01 13.29
C PRO A 3 16.21 27.20 12.15
N LEU A 4 15.17 26.43 12.49
CA LEU A 4 14.05 26.07 11.58
C LEU A 4 13.12 27.31 11.46
N THR A 5 12.26 27.53 10.46
CA THR A 5 11.27 26.65 9.81
C THR A 5 10.74 27.30 8.51
N SER A 6 10.01 26.48 7.71
CA SER A 6 8.82 26.83 6.91
C SER A 6 8.98 27.67 5.63
N ASN A 7 9.18 27.00 4.49
CA ASN A 7 8.09 26.75 3.54
C ASN A 7 8.63 26.09 2.27
N GLY A 8 8.10 24.89 1.98
CA GLY A 8 8.34 24.17 0.74
C GLY A 8 7.65 24.86 -0.44
N LYS A 9 8.31 25.84 -1.04
CA LYS A 9 8.02 26.23 -2.44
C LYS A 9 9.14 25.72 -3.32
N LEU A 10 8.80 24.73 -4.12
CA LEU A 10 9.62 24.18 -5.19
C LEU A 10 9.74 25.24 -6.29
N ASP A 11 10.79 26.06 -6.25
CA ASP A 11 11.17 26.94 -7.35
C ASP A 11 11.74 26.09 -8.51
N ARG A 12 10.92 25.81 -9.53
CA ARG A 12 11.35 25.19 -10.80
C ARG A 12 11.07 26.08 -12.02
N TRP A 13 10.99 27.40 -11.84
CA TRP A 13 10.89 28.37 -12.94
C TRP A 13 12.22 28.67 -13.65
N ALA A 14 13.04 27.64 -13.85
CA ALA A 14 14.16 27.68 -14.79
C ALA A 14 13.95 26.57 -15.84
N LEU A 15 12.85 26.66 -16.59
CA LEU A 15 12.62 25.86 -17.78
C LEU A 15 13.23 26.60 -18.98
N PRO A 16 14.30 26.09 -19.63
CA PRO A 16 14.57 26.42 -21.02
C PRO A 16 13.52 25.74 -21.92
N ALA A 17 13.15 26.42 -23.00
CA ALA A 17 12.10 25.98 -23.93
C ALA A 17 12.43 24.60 -24.55
N PRO A 18 11.42 23.72 -24.77
CA PRO A 18 11.65 22.42 -25.38
C PRO A 18 11.86 22.57 -26.89
N ASP A 19 13.13 22.64 -27.32
CA ASP A 19 13.50 22.23 -28.67
C ASP A 19 13.26 20.71 -28.76
N GLY A 20 12.27 20.34 -29.55
CA GLY A 20 11.58 19.04 -29.54
C GLY A 20 12.38 17.82 -30.00
N ASN A 21 13.66 17.66 -29.63
CA ASN A 21 14.39 16.41 -29.91
C ASN A 21 15.61 16.08 -29.02
N VAL A 22 15.88 16.78 -27.90
CA VAL A 22 17.23 16.66 -27.26
C VAL A 22 17.28 16.46 -25.74
N PHE A 23 16.19 16.54 -24.96
CA PHE A 23 16.32 16.37 -23.50
C PHE A 23 15.98 14.96 -23.01
N ALA A 24 17.05 14.24 -22.66
CA ALA A 24 17.09 13.07 -21.78
C ALA A 24 16.44 11.77 -22.31
N ARG A 25 17.13 11.09 -23.22
CA ARG A 25 17.30 9.64 -23.03
C ARG A 25 18.08 9.46 -21.73
N GLU A 26 17.40 9.44 -20.58
CA GLU A 26 17.92 8.65 -19.47
C GLU A 26 18.17 7.26 -20.06
N THR A 27 19.41 6.79 -19.98
CA THR A 27 19.85 5.54 -20.61
C THR A 27 18.88 4.44 -20.23
N TYR A 28 18.09 3.98 -21.21
CA TYR A 28 17.17 2.88 -20.99
C TYR A 28 17.97 1.67 -20.50
N GLU A 29 17.62 1.19 -19.32
CA GLU A 29 18.16 -0.04 -18.75
C GLU A 29 16.99 -0.96 -18.42
N ALA A 30 17.05 -2.19 -18.96
CA ALA A 30 15.97 -3.15 -18.80
C ALA A 30 15.80 -3.56 -17.32
N PRO A 31 14.56 -3.78 -16.87
CA PRO A 31 14.30 -4.37 -15.55
C PRO A 31 14.98 -5.72 -15.40
N GLN A 32 15.48 -6.00 -14.20
CA GLN A 32 16.22 -7.21 -13.87
C GLN A 32 15.45 -8.08 -12.86
N GLY A 33 15.30 -9.36 -13.20
CA GLY A 33 14.55 -10.31 -12.36
C GLY A 33 13.03 -10.15 -12.48
N GLU A 34 12.32 -11.05 -11.80
CA GLU A 34 10.86 -11.19 -11.91
C GLU A 34 10.12 -9.98 -11.33
N ALA A 35 10.54 -9.51 -10.15
CA ALA A 35 9.95 -8.38 -9.44
C ALA A 35 10.01 -7.07 -10.26
N GLU A 36 11.19 -6.71 -10.78
CA GLU A 36 11.34 -5.50 -11.60
C GLU A 36 10.56 -5.64 -12.91
N THR A 37 10.55 -6.82 -13.52
CA THR A 37 9.85 -7.06 -14.80
C THR A 37 8.34 -6.91 -14.63
N ALA A 38 7.77 -7.52 -13.59
CA ALA A 38 6.35 -7.41 -13.27
C ALA A 38 5.96 -5.96 -12.98
N LEU A 39 6.77 -5.25 -12.18
CA LEU A 39 6.52 -3.85 -11.85
C LEU A 39 6.60 -2.95 -13.11
N ALA A 40 7.59 -3.16 -13.97
CA ALA A 40 7.76 -2.41 -15.22
C ALA A 40 6.57 -2.60 -16.17
N GLN A 41 6.05 -3.84 -16.28
CA GLN A 41 4.87 -4.14 -17.09
C GLN A 41 3.64 -3.40 -16.55
N ILE A 42 3.41 -3.46 -15.23
CA ILE A 42 2.29 -2.74 -14.60
C ILE A 42 2.39 -1.23 -14.84
N TRP A 43 3.60 -0.66 -14.74
CA TRP A 43 3.80 0.77 -14.98
C TRP A 43 3.57 1.15 -16.44
N ALA A 44 4.10 0.36 -17.38
CA ALA A 44 3.90 0.57 -18.82
C ALA A 44 2.42 0.59 -19.17
N GLU A 45 1.64 -0.34 -18.63
CA GLU A 45 0.19 -0.41 -18.83
C GLU A 45 -0.56 0.77 -18.20
N LEU A 46 -0.20 1.17 -16.98
CA LEU A 46 -0.90 2.25 -16.26
C LEU A 46 -0.58 3.64 -16.83
N LEU A 47 0.66 3.85 -17.27
CA LEU A 47 1.16 5.12 -17.78
C LEU A 47 1.09 5.22 -19.30
N HIS A 48 0.61 4.16 -19.98
CA HIS A 48 0.51 4.05 -21.43
C HIS A 48 1.86 4.28 -22.14
N LEU A 49 2.93 3.70 -21.58
CA LEU A 49 4.29 3.77 -22.09
C LEU A 49 4.65 2.47 -22.82
N GLU A 50 5.49 2.55 -23.86
CA GLU A 50 5.98 1.34 -24.55
C GLU A 50 6.92 0.54 -23.63
N ARG A 51 7.78 1.23 -22.89
CA ARG A 51 8.80 0.63 -22.03
C ARG A 51 9.07 1.52 -20.82
N VAL A 52 9.47 0.88 -19.73
CA VAL A 52 9.90 1.53 -18.49
C VAL A 52 11.30 1.02 -18.15
N SER A 53 12.23 1.95 -17.91
CA SER A 53 13.59 1.68 -17.45
C SER A 53 13.57 1.36 -15.96
N ARG A 54 14.52 0.54 -15.50
CA ARG A 54 14.65 0.24 -14.07
C ARG A 54 14.97 1.47 -13.21
N HIS A 55 15.55 2.51 -13.83
CA HIS A 55 15.90 3.77 -13.19
C HIS A 55 14.77 4.81 -13.25
N ASP A 56 13.66 4.49 -13.91
CA ASP A 56 12.55 5.43 -14.04
C ASP A 56 11.88 5.68 -12.69
N ASN A 57 11.44 6.92 -12.52
CA ASN A 57 10.68 7.37 -11.38
C ASN A 57 9.18 7.42 -11.70
N PHE A 58 8.36 6.73 -10.91
CA PHE A 58 6.91 6.62 -11.11
C PHE A 58 6.22 7.98 -11.30
N PHE A 59 6.53 8.95 -10.46
CA PHE A 59 5.91 10.28 -10.50
C PHE A 59 6.48 11.15 -11.62
N ALA A 60 7.75 10.96 -11.99
CA ALA A 60 8.35 11.66 -13.13
C ALA A 60 7.73 11.22 -14.47
N LEU A 61 7.30 9.96 -14.56
CA LEU A 61 6.58 9.41 -15.71
C LEU A 61 5.08 9.81 -15.76
N GLY A 62 4.59 10.60 -14.79
CA GLY A 62 3.18 11.01 -14.72
C GLY A 62 2.31 10.18 -13.80
N GLY A 63 2.91 9.30 -12.98
CA GLY A 63 2.21 8.57 -11.92
C GLY A 63 1.59 9.50 -10.88
N HIS A 64 0.45 9.10 -10.31
CA HIS A 64 -0.26 9.85 -9.27
C HIS A 64 -1.02 8.90 -8.34
N SER A 65 -1.63 9.43 -7.28
CA SER A 65 -2.22 8.63 -6.19
C SER A 65 -3.22 7.56 -6.65
N LEU A 66 -4.08 7.86 -7.61
CA LEU A 66 -5.02 6.87 -8.16
C LEU A 66 -4.30 5.74 -8.93
N LEU A 67 -3.27 6.07 -9.74
CA LEU A 67 -2.47 5.05 -10.43
C LEU A 67 -1.65 4.22 -9.44
N ALA A 68 -1.17 4.83 -8.34
CA ALA A 68 -0.49 4.12 -7.26
C ALA A 68 -1.41 3.05 -6.63
N VAL A 69 -2.65 3.40 -6.32
CA VAL A 69 -3.63 2.44 -5.80
C VAL A 69 -3.90 1.32 -6.81
N GLN A 70 -4.09 1.66 -8.08
CA GLN A 70 -4.29 0.65 -9.14
C GLN A 70 -3.06 -0.26 -9.33
N MET A 71 -1.85 0.27 -9.20
CA MET A 71 -0.60 -0.48 -9.24
C MET A 71 -0.54 -1.49 -8.10
N ILE A 72 -0.84 -1.06 -6.86
CA ILE A 72 -0.83 -1.93 -5.68
C ILE A 72 -1.84 -3.07 -5.82
N GLU A 73 -3.06 -2.78 -6.30
CA GLU A 73 -4.06 -3.82 -6.56
C GLU A 73 -3.64 -4.81 -7.66
N ARG A 74 -2.93 -4.34 -8.70
CA ARG A 74 -2.37 -5.21 -9.74
C ARG A 74 -1.26 -6.11 -9.19
N LEU A 75 -0.34 -5.55 -8.40
CA LEU A 75 0.71 -6.31 -7.72
C LEU A 75 0.12 -7.39 -6.81
N ARG A 76 -0.94 -7.06 -6.06
CA ARG A 76 -1.61 -8.00 -5.16
C ARG A 76 -2.16 -9.23 -5.90
N ARG A 77 -2.71 -9.04 -7.09
CA ARG A 77 -3.24 -10.14 -7.92
C ARG A 77 -2.17 -11.09 -8.43
N ILE A 78 -0.92 -10.65 -8.51
CA ILE A 78 0.23 -11.49 -8.91
C ILE A 78 1.07 -11.92 -7.72
N GLY A 79 0.56 -11.78 -6.49
CA GLY A 79 1.22 -12.26 -5.28
C GLY A 79 2.30 -11.32 -4.72
N TYR A 80 2.32 -10.05 -5.11
CA TYR A 80 3.20 -9.04 -4.53
C TYR A 80 2.43 -7.98 -3.75
N SER A 81 3.02 -7.46 -2.69
CA SER A 81 2.51 -6.29 -1.98
C SER A 81 3.58 -5.23 -1.82
N VAL A 82 3.16 -3.98 -1.84
CA VAL A 82 4.01 -2.83 -1.52
C VAL A 82 3.20 -1.81 -0.74
N SER A 83 3.83 -1.18 0.25
CA SER A 83 3.17 -0.12 0.98
C SER A 83 3.11 1.15 0.13
N VAL A 84 2.03 1.92 0.26
CA VAL A 84 1.91 3.25 -0.37
C VAL A 84 3.08 4.13 0.06
N ARG A 85 3.48 4.05 1.34
CA ARG A 85 4.63 4.77 1.88
C ARG A 85 5.92 4.48 1.10
N ALA A 86 6.23 3.20 0.85
CA ALA A 86 7.42 2.82 0.10
C ALA A 86 7.44 3.40 -1.33
N LEU A 87 6.28 3.48 -1.98
CA LEU A 87 6.16 4.15 -3.29
C LEU A 87 6.50 5.65 -3.20
N PHE A 88 6.04 6.34 -2.17
CA PHE A 88 6.32 7.78 -2.00
C PHE A 88 7.75 8.06 -1.54
N ASP A 89 8.32 7.21 -0.70
CA ASP A 89 9.69 7.36 -0.21
C ASP A 89 10.72 7.05 -1.30
N THR A 90 10.49 5.99 -2.08
CA THR A 90 11.40 5.52 -3.13
C THR A 90 10.66 5.14 -4.41
N PRO A 91 10.23 6.14 -5.23
CA PRO A 91 9.47 5.90 -6.46
C PRO A 91 10.32 5.44 -7.65
N ILE A 92 11.53 4.89 -7.44
CA ILE A 92 12.40 4.40 -8.52
C ILE A 92 12.17 2.90 -8.69
N LEU A 93 11.95 2.43 -9.92
CA LEU A 93 11.50 1.06 -10.19
C LEU A 93 12.35 -0.01 -9.51
N TYR A 94 13.68 0.00 -9.68
CA TYR A 94 14.55 -1.02 -9.09
C TYR A 94 14.59 -0.98 -7.56
N ILE A 95 14.37 0.19 -6.95
CA ILE A 95 14.34 0.35 -5.48
C ILE A 95 12.98 -0.13 -4.95
N LEU A 96 11.90 0.24 -5.63
CA LEU A 96 10.56 -0.17 -5.27
C LEU A 96 10.39 -1.69 -5.41
N ALA A 97 10.99 -2.29 -6.44
CA ALA A 97 11.01 -3.74 -6.64
C ALA A 97 11.64 -4.49 -5.45
N GLN A 98 12.68 -3.92 -4.83
CA GLN A 98 13.29 -4.49 -3.62
C GLN A 98 12.40 -4.39 -2.39
N SER A 99 11.43 -3.47 -2.40
CA SER A 99 10.45 -3.31 -1.33
C SER A 99 9.21 -4.19 -1.50
N LEU A 100 9.10 -4.95 -2.60
CA LEU A 100 8.01 -5.89 -2.80
C LEU A 100 8.15 -7.05 -1.81
N GLN A 101 7.10 -7.29 -1.03
CA GLN A 101 6.96 -8.54 -0.30
C GLN A 101 6.15 -9.53 -1.13
N THR A 102 6.57 -10.79 -1.14
CA THR A 102 5.75 -11.88 -1.66
C THR A 102 4.60 -12.10 -0.69
N GLN A 103 3.39 -11.89 -1.16
CA GLN A 103 2.18 -12.28 -0.45
C GLN A 103 2.07 -13.80 -0.55
N HIS A 104 2.66 -14.48 0.42
CA HIS A 104 2.03 -15.71 0.89
C HIS A 104 0.63 -15.28 1.34
N ALA A 105 -0.40 -16.06 1.02
CA ALA A 105 -1.76 -15.81 1.48
C ALA A 105 -1.79 -15.90 3.02
N ASP A 106 -1.24 -14.90 3.69
CA ASP A 106 -1.26 -14.75 5.12
C ASP A 106 -2.62 -14.17 5.44
N LEU A 107 -3.54 -15.13 5.57
CA LEU A 107 -4.71 -15.13 6.41
C LEU A 107 -4.88 -13.83 7.21
N THR A 108 -5.46 -12.79 6.61
CA THR A 108 -6.49 -12.07 7.36
C THR A 108 -7.61 -13.09 7.49
N PRO A 109 -7.83 -13.72 8.66
CA PRO A 109 -9.01 -14.55 8.84
C PRO A 109 -10.20 -13.68 8.45
N ALA A 110 -11.08 -14.21 7.60
CA ALA A 110 -12.31 -13.51 7.26
C ALA A 110 -13.01 -13.14 8.57
N ASN A 111 -13.45 -11.90 8.70
CA ASN A 111 -14.31 -11.53 9.81
C ASN A 111 -15.58 -12.41 9.72
N LEU A 112 -15.75 -13.30 10.70
CA LEU A 112 -16.86 -14.24 10.75
C LEU A 112 -18.07 -13.68 11.49
N ILE A 113 -17.99 -12.45 12.03
CA ILE A 113 -19.10 -11.80 12.73
C ILE A 113 -20.06 -11.20 11.70
N THR A 114 -21.00 -12.02 11.22
CA THR A 114 -22.08 -11.58 10.34
C THR A 114 -23.31 -11.16 11.14
N SER A 115 -24.18 -10.36 10.52
CA SER A 115 -25.42 -9.82 11.13
C SER A 115 -26.43 -10.90 11.58
N ASP A 116 -26.24 -12.15 11.14
CA ASP A 116 -27.09 -13.30 11.49
C ASP A 116 -26.67 -13.97 12.81
N ILE A 117 -25.53 -13.56 13.38
CA ILE A 117 -24.98 -14.16 14.60
C ILE A 117 -25.65 -13.58 15.83
N THR A 118 -26.23 -14.46 16.64
CA THR A 118 -26.88 -14.11 17.91
C THR A 118 -25.95 -14.28 19.12
N THR A 119 -24.80 -14.91 18.95
CA THR A 119 -23.82 -15.15 20.01
C THR A 119 -22.40 -15.15 19.44
N ILE A 120 -21.54 -14.26 19.94
CA ILE A 120 -20.11 -14.24 19.57
C ILE A 120 -19.41 -15.30 20.43
N THR A 121 -18.70 -16.22 19.78
CA THR A 121 -17.90 -17.25 20.45
C THR A 121 -16.41 -17.01 20.21
N PRO A 122 -15.52 -17.55 21.06
CA PRO A 122 -14.07 -17.41 20.92
C PRO A 122 -13.56 -17.87 19.54
N ASP A 123 -14.15 -18.92 18.97
CA ASP A 123 -13.79 -19.42 17.64
C ASP A 123 -14.02 -18.42 16.51
N LEU A 124 -14.87 -17.40 16.73
CA LEU A 124 -15.13 -16.32 15.78
C LEU A 124 -14.12 -15.16 15.91
N LEU A 125 -13.24 -15.20 16.90
CA LEU A 125 -12.26 -14.17 17.23
C LEU A 125 -10.81 -14.69 17.07
N PRO A 126 -10.39 -15.13 15.87
CA PRO A 126 -9.06 -15.71 15.64
C PRO A 126 -7.89 -14.74 15.86
N LEU A 127 -8.19 -13.45 16.06
CA LEU A 127 -7.22 -12.38 16.27
C LEU A 127 -6.98 -12.07 17.76
N ILE A 128 -7.78 -12.62 18.68
CA ILE A 128 -7.66 -12.36 20.11
C ILE A 128 -8.13 -13.56 20.96
N ASP A 129 -7.33 -13.93 21.95
CA ASP A 129 -7.73 -14.95 22.94
C ASP A 129 -8.65 -14.32 24.00
N LEU A 130 -9.96 -14.30 23.72
CA LEU A 130 -10.99 -13.95 24.71
C LEU A 130 -11.76 -15.19 25.17
N THR A 131 -12.01 -15.28 26.47
CA THR A 131 -12.94 -16.26 27.01
C THR A 131 -14.39 -15.84 26.75
N GLN A 132 -15.32 -16.79 26.72
CA GLN A 132 -16.75 -16.49 26.52
C GLN A 132 -17.27 -15.48 27.55
N LEU A 133 -16.81 -15.54 28.81
CA LEU A 133 -17.20 -14.58 29.85
C LEU A 133 -16.78 -13.14 29.54
N GLU A 134 -15.59 -12.96 28.96
CA GLU A 134 -15.11 -11.64 28.57
C GLU A 134 -15.89 -11.10 27.37
N ILE A 135 -16.22 -11.97 26.42
CA ILE A 135 -17.06 -11.64 25.27
C ILE A 135 -18.45 -11.21 25.74
N ASP A 136 -19.07 -11.98 26.64
CA ASP A 136 -20.41 -11.68 27.16
C ASP A 136 -20.43 -10.34 27.90
N HIS A 137 -19.39 -10.05 28.71
CA HIS A 137 -19.24 -8.75 29.36
C HIS A 137 -19.10 -7.59 28.37
N ILE A 138 -18.38 -7.77 27.25
CA ILE A 138 -18.29 -6.76 26.19
C ILE A 138 -19.65 -6.55 25.54
N VAL A 139 -20.38 -7.63 25.22
CA VAL A 139 -21.71 -7.58 24.61
C VAL A 139 -22.71 -6.84 25.48
N GLU A 140 -22.69 -7.05 26.80
CA GLU A 140 -23.57 -6.35 27.76
C GLU A 140 -23.33 -4.83 27.81
N GLN A 141 -22.10 -4.38 27.54
CA GLN A 141 -21.75 -2.95 27.53
C GLN A 141 -22.16 -2.26 26.22
N VAL A 142 -22.53 -3.01 25.18
CA VAL A 142 -22.91 -2.46 23.87
C VAL A 142 -24.44 -2.30 23.77
N PRO A 143 -24.95 -1.07 23.57
CA PRO A 143 -26.37 -0.85 23.30
C PRO A 143 -26.79 -1.59 22.02
N GLY A 144 -27.80 -2.45 22.11
CA GLY A 144 -28.23 -3.32 21.01
C GLY A 144 -27.55 -4.69 20.98
N GLY A 145 -26.65 -4.99 21.92
CA GLY A 145 -26.01 -6.29 22.09
C GLY A 145 -25.22 -6.74 20.86
N VAL A 146 -25.22 -8.05 20.61
CA VAL A 146 -24.47 -8.68 19.51
C VAL A 146 -24.80 -8.10 18.13
N ALA A 147 -26.06 -7.70 17.90
CA ALA A 147 -26.51 -7.15 16.62
C ALA A 147 -25.80 -5.84 16.23
N ASN A 148 -25.15 -5.17 17.20
CA ASN A 148 -24.41 -3.93 16.97
C ASN A 148 -22.89 -4.14 17.00
N ILE A 149 -22.42 -5.39 17.04
CA ILE A 149 -20.99 -5.73 17.06
C ILE A 149 -20.64 -6.36 15.71
N GLN A 150 -19.77 -5.69 14.96
CA GLN A 150 -19.22 -6.18 13.69
C GLN A 150 -17.80 -6.73 13.84
N ASP A 151 -17.02 -6.24 14.80
CA ASP A 151 -15.65 -6.68 15.04
C ASP A 151 -15.27 -6.39 16.50
N ILE A 152 -14.38 -7.23 17.05
CA ILE A 152 -13.74 -6.99 18.36
C ILE A 152 -12.23 -6.98 18.14
N TYR A 153 -11.59 -5.84 18.43
CA TYR A 153 -10.14 -5.68 18.37
C TYR A 153 -9.57 -5.51 19.76
N GLY A 154 -8.55 -6.29 20.09
CA GLY A 154 -7.74 -6.04 21.28
C GLY A 154 -6.95 -4.75 21.09
N LEU A 155 -7.09 -3.81 22.00
CA LEU A 155 -6.12 -2.73 22.13
C LEU A 155 -4.84 -3.35 22.73
N SER A 156 -3.97 -3.90 21.88
CA SER A 156 -2.58 -4.08 22.30
C SER A 156 -2.07 -2.71 22.76
N PRO A 157 -1.33 -2.61 23.88
CA PRO A 157 -0.62 -1.36 24.15
C PRO A 157 0.22 -1.07 22.90
N LEU A 158 -0.02 0.09 22.27
CA LEU A 158 0.92 0.61 21.28
C LEU A 158 2.29 0.47 21.93
N GLN A 159 3.19 -0.29 21.31
CA GLN A 159 4.55 -0.42 21.82
C GLN A 159 5.11 0.99 21.99
N ASP A 160 5.50 1.31 23.22
CA ASP A 160 6.22 2.53 23.59
C ASP A 160 7.56 2.62 22.84
#